data_AF-A0A2V6N5Z5-F1
#
_entry.id   AF-A0A2V6N5Z5-F1
#
_cell.length_a   1.000
_cell.length_b   1.000
_cell.length_c   1.000
_cell.angle_alpha   90.00
_cell.angle_beta   90.00
_cell.angle_gamma   90.00
#
_symmetry.space_group_name_H-M   'P 1'
#
loop_
_entity.id
_entity.type
_entity.pdbx_description
1 polymer ?
#
loop_
_entity_poly.entity_id
_entity_poly.type
_entity_poly.pdbx_seq_one_letter_code
_entity_poly.pdbx_strand_id
1 'polypeptide(L)' 'MTVAELRKTDSTPAPKATNIARGLEGIVANTTRLSDVIGDKGQLIYAGYDINDLAGKVSYKEVVYL' A
#
# COMPACT_ATOMS: atom_id res chain seq x y z
N MET A 1 -20.62 44.81 36.17
CA MET A 1 -21.42 44.93 34.92
C MET A 1 -20.52 45.56 33.86
N THR A 2 -20.06 44.94 32.79
CA THR A 2 -20.21 43.57 32.29
C THR A 2 -19.03 43.35 31.33
N VAL A 3 -18.42 42.17 31.41
CA VAL A 3 -17.36 41.67 30.53
C VAL A 3 -17.95 41.33 29.16
N ALA A 4 -17.41 41.88 28.08
CA ALA A 4 -17.65 41.40 26.72
C ALA A 4 -16.41 40.66 26.23
N GLU A 5 -16.16 39.51 26.85
CA GLU A 5 -15.16 38.56 26.37
C GLU A 5 -15.71 37.74 25.20
N LEU A 6 -14.81 37.44 24.26
CA LEU A 6 -14.76 36.23 23.45
C LEU A 6 -15.95 35.91 22.52
N ARG A 7 -15.77 36.26 21.25
CA ARG A 7 -16.10 35.32 20.16
C ARG A 7 -14.79 34.85 19.52
N LYS A 8 -14.15 33.85 20.15
CA LYS A 8 -13.27 32.94 19.40
C LYS A 8 -14.16 32.30 18.34
N THR A 9 -13.84 32.53 17.08
CA THR A 9 -14.36 31.72 15.99
C THR A 9 -13.78 30.32 16.20
N ASP A 10 -14.54 29.43 16.84
CA ASP A 10 -14.25 28.01 16.81
C ASP A 10 -14.30 27.60 15.34
N SER A 11 -13.11 27.41 14.76
CA SER A 11 -12.96 26.77 13.46
C SER A 11 -13.36 25.32 13.63
N THR A 12 -14.64 25.04 13.43
CA THR A 12 -15.16 23.68 13.26
C THR A 12 -14.26 22.95 12.26
N PRO A 13 -13.63 21.81 12.61
CA PRO A 13 -12.93 21.03 11.60
C PRO A 13 -13.97 20.55 10.60
N ALA A 14 -13.87 21.04 9.37
CA ALA A 14 -14.61 20.53 8.24
C ALA A 14 -14.52 19.00 8.22
N PRO A 15 -15.59 18.28 7.81
CA PRO A 15 -15.55 16.82 7.79
C PRO A 15 -14.36 16.41 6.92
N LYS A 16 -13.39 15.68 7.51
CA LYS A 16 -12.29 15.09 6.75
C LYS A 16 -12.95 14.28 5.64
N ALA A 17 -12.76 14.72 4.40
CA ALA A 17 -13.27 14.02 3.23
C ALA A 17 -12.85 12.56 3.37
N THR A 18 -13.83 11.67 3.48
CA THR A 18 -13.59 10.24 3.54
C THR A 18 -12.87 9.90 2.26
N ASN A 19 -11.57 9.62 2.35
CA ASN A 19 -10.78 9.31 1.16
C ASN A 19 -11.25 7.93 0.69
N ILE A 20 -12.25 7.92 -0.19
CA ILE A 20 -12.74 6.69 -0.81
C ILE A 20 -11.62 6.20 -1.71
N ALA A 21 -10.89 5.19 -1.23
CA ALA A 21 -9.88 4.48 -2.00
C ALA A 21 -10.56 3.80 -3.20
N ARG A 22 -10.62 4.51 -4.33
CA ARG A 22 -11.16 3.98 -5.58
C ARG A 22 -10.34 2.74 -5.95
N GLY A 23 -11.01 1.60 -6.11
CA GLY A 23 -10.33 0.35 -6.47
C GLY A 23 -9.35 -0.18 -5.40
N LEU A 24 -9.48 0.22 -4.13
CA LEU A 24 -8.59 -0.17 -3.03
C LEU A 24 -7.13 0.27 -3.19
N GLU A 25 -6.88 1.32 -3.97
CA GLU A 25 -5.55 1.88 -4.13
C GLU A 25 -4.94 2.25 -2.76
N GLY A 26 -3.73 1.73 -2.49
CA GLY A 26 -3.00 1.96 -1.23
C GLY A 26 -3.50 1.16 -0.02
N ILE A 27 -4.52 0.30 -0.17
CA ILE A 27 -5.05 -0.51 0.94
C ILE A 27 -4.32 -1.87 1.01
N VAL A 28 -3.72 -2.16 2.16
CA VAL A 28 -3.12 -3.47 2.45
C VAL A 28 -4.20 -4.42 2.96
N ALA A 29 -4.64 -5.35 2.11
CA ALA A 29 -5.67 -6.34 2.48
C ALA A 29 -5.10 -7.55 3.23
N ASN A 30 -3.87 -7.95 2.95
CA ASN A 30 -3.17 -9.04 3.64
C ASN A 30 -1.64 -8.91 3.45
N THR A 31 -0.87 -9.70 4.20
CA THR A 31 0.56 -9.92 3.98
C THR A 31 0.79 -11.28 3.34
N THR A 32 1.82 -11.41 2.50
CA THR A 32 2.14 -12.66 1.80
C THR A 32 3.64 -12.89 1.75
N ARG A 33 4.03 -14.15 1.58
CA ARG A 33 5.41 -14.59 1.32
C ARG A 33 5.61 -15.06 -0.12
N LEU A 34 4.56 -15.03 -0.94
CA LEU A 34 4.55 -15.63 -2.28
C LEU A 34 5.39 -14.83 -3.27
N SER A 35 5.22 -13.52 -3.32
CA SER A 35 5.92 -12.67 -4.28
C SER A 35 6.00 -11.22 -3.80
N ASP A 36 6.92 -10.48 -4.42
CA ASP A 36 7.04 -9.03 -4.27
C ASP A 36 7.30 -8.36 -5.63
N VAL A 37 6.70 -7.19 -5.84
CA VAL A 37 6.80 -6.41 -7.07
C VAL A 37 7.31 -5.02 -6.71
N ILE A 38 8.58 -4.77 -7.02
CA ILE A 38 9.26 -3.52 -6.70
C ILE A 38 9.30 -2.67 -7.98
N GLY A 39 8.21 -1.94 -8.21
CA GLY A 39 7.94 -1.28 -9.49
C GLY A 39 8.91 -0.16 -9.86
N ASP A 40 9.44 0.58 -8.87
CA ASP A 40 10.45 1.61 -9.05
C ASP A 40 11.79 1.06 -9.56
N LYS A 41 12.11 -0.19 -9.20
CA LYS A 41 13.31 -0.91 -9.66
C LYS A 41 13.05 -1.83 -10.84
N GLY A 42 11.79 -2.05 -11.22
CA GLY A 42 11.41 -3.03 -12.24
C GLY A 42 11.73 -4.48 -11.85
N GLN A 43 11.70 -4.79 -10.55
CA GLN A 43 12.04 -6.13 -10.03
C GLN A 43 10.80 -6.93 -9.67
N LEU A 44 10.87 -8.24 -9.96
CA LEU A 44 9.87 -9.23 -9.59
C LEU A 44 10.57 -10.35 -8.81
N ILE A 45 10.07 -10.63 -7.61
CA ILE A 45 10.62 -11.63 -6.70
C ILE A 45 9.57 -12.72 -6.46
N TYR A 46 9.95 -13.99 -6.63
CA TYR A 46 9.14 -15.16 -6.29
C TYR A 46 9.77 -15.90 -5.11
N ALA A 47 9.02 -16.02 -4.01
CA ALA A 47 9.45 -16.69 -2.77
C ALA A 47 10.87 -16.31 -2.28
N GLY A 48 11.34 -15.09 -2.60
CA GLY A 48 12.68 -14.59 -2.27
C GLY A 48 13.72 -14.65 -3.39
N TYR A 49 13.40 -15.22 -4.55
CA TYR A 49 14.29 -15.30 -5.72
C TYR A 49 13.91 -14.26 -6.78
N ASP A 50 14.91 -13.57 -7.34
CA ASP A 50 14.69 -12.67 -8.48
C ASP A 50 14.26 -13.47 -9.72
N ILE A 51 13.32 -12.94 -10.49
CA ILE A 51 12.80 -13.61 -11.69
C ILE A 51 13.90 -13.92 -12.72
N ASN A 52 14.96 -13.10 -12.79
CA ASN A 52 16.09 -13.31 -13.71
C ASN A 52 16.97 -14.49 -13.30
N ASP A 53 16.87 -14.95 -12.04
CA ASP A 53 17.54 -16.16 -11.56
C ASP A 53 16.73 -17.42 -11.80
N LEU A 54 15.44 -17.30 -12.08
CA LEU A 54 14.55 -18.41 -12.38
C LEU A 54 14.32 -18.58 -13.88
N ALA A 55 14.05 -17.49 -14.60
CA ALA A 55 13.65 -17.51 -16.00
C ALA A 55 14.71 -18.18 -16.89
N GLY A 56 14.29 -19.21 -17.63
CA GLY A 56 15.17 -19.97 -18.53
C GLY A 56 16.18 -20.90 -17.83
N LYS A 57 16.24 -20.88 -16.49
CA LYS A 57 17.16 -21.68 -15.67
C LYS A 57 16.43 -22.82 -14.94
N VAL A 58 15.18 -22.60 -14.54
CA VAL A 58 14.35 -23.60 -13.86
C VAL A 58 13.07 -23.93 -14.62
N SER A 59 12.52 -25.11 -14.37
CA SER A 59 11.26 -25.54 -14.95
C SER A 59 10.06 -24.91 -14.21
N TYR A 60 8.93 -24.81 -14.91
CA TYR A 60 7.68 -24.35 -14.31
C TYR A 60 7.29 -25.13 -13.04
N LYS A 61 7.51 -26.46 -13.03
CA LYS A 61 7.15 -27.31 -11.89
C LYS A 61 7.92 -26.97 -10.63
N GLU A 62 9.19 -26.61 -10.77
CA GLU A 62 10.02 -26.18 -9.64
C GLU A 62 9.54 -24.83 -9.11
N VAL A 63 9.19 -23.88 -9.99
CA VAL A 63 8.66 -22.57 -9.59
C VAL A 63 7.32 -22.69 -8.84
N VAL A 64 6.43 -23.60 -9.25
CA VAL A 64 5.16 -23.84 -8.55
C VAL A 64 5.35 -24.44 -7.16
N TYR A 65 6.47 -25.13 -6.93
CA TYR A 65 6.77 -25.72 -5.63
C TYR A 65 7.32 -24.71 -4.61
N LEU A 66 7.86 -23.57 -5.07
CA LEU A 66 8.36 -22.48 -4.22
C LEU A 66 7.25 -21.87 -3.36
#